data_AF-A0AAW2KHK5-F1
#
_entry.id   AF-A0AAW2KHK5-F1
#
_cell.length_a   1.000
_cell.length_b   1.000
_cell.length_c   1.000
_cell.angle_alpha   90.00
_cell.angle_beta   90.00
_cell.angle_gamma   90.00
#
_symmetry.space_group_name_H-M   'P 1'
#
loop_
_entity.id
_entity.type
_entity.pdbx_description
1 polymer ?
#
loop_
_entity_poly.entity_id
_entity_poly.type
_entity_poly.pdbx_seq_one_letter_code
_entity_poly.pdbx_strand_id
1 'polypeptide(L)'
;MILEQDMKITSVSCALFLILIQRKSELPLEDLAALFSNPSDLNQPSLTITALSGMRMTKRVVKNVASKPETYLCAVLPPEGVTVTVDPPWFTIAPQESQSLEIRLYVTQALDDFSFGEIVLTGSLNHIVRMPLSVLPISV
;
A
#
# COMPACT_ATOMS: atom_id res chain seq x y z
N MET A 1 1.35 -60.74 -11.20
CA MET A 1 1.96 -59.55 -11.82
C MET A 1 0.84 -58.52 -11.86
N ILE A 2 0.71 -57.57 -10.94
CA ILE A 2 1.69 -56.65 -10.36
C ILE A 2 1.35 -56.44 -8.86
N LEU A 3 2.40 -56.26 -8.06
CA LEU A 3 2.41 -55.83 -6.66
C LEU A 3 2.01 -54.35 -6.57
N GLU A 4 1.35 -53.91 -5.51
CA GLU A 4 1.84 -52.82 -4.64
C GLU A 4 0.89 -52.67 -3.43
N GLN A 5 1.43 -52.20 -2.32
CA GLN A 5 1.07 -52.54 -0.95
C GLN A 5 -0.06 -51.70 -0.32
N ASP A 6 -0.78 -52.35 0.59
CA ASP A 6 -1.61 -51.76 1.64
C ASP A 6 -0.79 -50.88 2.61
N MET A 7 -1.30 -49.70 2.97
CA MET A 7 -1.17 -49.20 4.35
C MET A 7 -2.29 -48.21 4.70
N LYS A 8 -3.12 -48.62 5.67
CA LYS A 8 -4.27 -47.87 6.19
C LYS A 8 -3.85 -46.76 7.16
N ILE A 9 -4.39 -45.57 6.91
CA ILE A 9 -4.95 -44.55 7.81
C ILE A 9 -4.47 -44.56 9.28
N THR A 10 -3.87 -43.47 9.77
CA THR A 10 -4.22 -42.81 11.06
C THR A 10 -3.58 -41.40 11.16
N SER A 11 -4.33 -40.44 11.75
CA SER A 11 -3.85 -39.22 12.44
C SER A 11 -4.11 -37.85 11.78
N VAL A 12 -5.20 -37.23 12.24
CA VAL A 12 -5.43 -35.80 12.49
C VAL A 12 -4.47 -34.79 11.81
N SER A 13 -4.65 -34.52 10.51
CA SER A 13 -4.21 -33.26 9.91
C SER A 13 -5.03 -32.85 8.68
N CYS A 14 -6.30 -33.28 8.61
CA CYS A 14 -7.20 -32.88 7.53
C CYS A 14 -7.97 -31.58 7.85
N ALA A 15 -8.00 -31.15 9.13
CA ALA A 15 -8.68 -29.93 9.54
C ALA A 15 -7.93 -28.63 9.18
N LEU A 16 -6.61 -28.67 9.01
CA LEU A 16 -5.83 -27.46 8.73
C LEU A 16 -5.88 -27.02 7.26
N PHE A 17 -6.14 -27.97 6.35
CA PHE A 17 -6.21 -27.67 4.91
C PHE A 17 -7.54 -27.01 4.52
N LEU A 18 -8.62 -27.27 5.25
CA LEU A 18 -9.92 -26.61 5.04
C LEU A 18 -9.96 -25.18 5.60
N ILE A 19 -9.21 -24.88 6.67
CA ILE A 19 -9.12 -23.51 7.23
C ILE A 19 -8.41 -22.55 6.24
N LEU A 20 -7.43 -23.04 5.48
CA LEU A 20 -6.72 -22.20 4.50
C LEU A 20 -7.53 -21.92 3.24
N ILE A 21 -8.52 -22.76 2.89
CA ILE A 21 -9.42 -22.49 1.76
C ILE A 21 -10.56 -21.54 2.16
N GLN A 22 -11.05 -21.59 3.41
CA GLN A 22 -12.09 -20.65 3.87
C GLN A 22 -11.58 -19.25 4.25
N ARG A 23 -10.27 -19.01 4.39
CA ARG A 23 -9.73 -17.67 4.70
C ARG A 23 -9.43 -16.79 3.47
N LYS A 24 -9.67 -17.29 2.25
CA LYS A 24 -9.33 -16.60 1.00
C LYS A 24 -10.55 -16.04 0.24
N SER A 25 -11.76 -16.17 0.79
CA SER A 25 -13.03 -15.81 0.13
C SER A 25 -13.85 -14.71 0.82
N GLU A 26 -13.25 -13.89 1.69
CA GLU A 26 -13.88 -12.68 2.25
C GLU A 26 -13.07 -11.42 1.90
N LEU A 27 -12.83 -11.18 0.62
CA LEU A 27 -12.70 -9.80 0.15
C LEU A 27 -13.99 -9.51 -0.63
N PRO A 28 -14.97 -8.82 -0.02
CA PRO A 28 -16.19 -8.49 -0.73
C PRO A 28 -15.82 -7.65 -1.96
N LEU A 29 -16.42 -7.96 -3.10
CA LEU A 29 -16.16 -7.25 -4.36
C LEU A 29 -16.49 -5.74 -4.27
N GLU A 30 -17.24 -5.35 -3.24
CA GLU A 30 -17.52 -3.98 -2.77
C GLU A 30 -16.24 -3.19 -2.42
N ASP A 31 -15.20 -3.86 -1.91
CA ASP A 31 -13.97 -3.24 -1.39
C ASP A 31 -13.02 -2.78 -2.52
N LEU A 32 -13.11 -3.41 -3.71
CA LEU A 32 -12.35 -3.01 -4.89
C LEU A 32 -12.90 -1.72 -5.53
N ALA A 33 -14.21 -1.49 -5.42
CA ALA A 33 -14.85 -0.24 -5.86
C ALA A 33 -14.60 0.91 -4.86
N ALA A 34 -14.41 0.59 -3.57
CA ALA A 34 -14.06 1.57 -2.54
C ALA A 34 -12.64 2.15 -2.67
N LEU A 35 -11.75 1.52 -3.45
CA LEU A 35 -10.38 2.01 -3.67
C LEU A 35 -10.30 3.32 -4.49
N PHE A 36 -11.39 3.72 -5.13
CA PHE A 36 -11.49 4.99 -5.87
C PHE A 36 -12.71 5.83 -5.45
N SER A 37 -13.39 5.48 -4.36
CA SER A 37 -14.62 6.15 -3.94
C SER A 37 -14.39 7.37 -3.06
N ASN A 38 -13.15 7.59 -2.59
CA ASN A 38 -12.81 8.71 -1.73
C ASN A 38 -12.05 9.81 -2.51
N PRO A 39 -12.35 11.10 -2.29
CA PRO A 39 -11.57 12.21 -2.86
C PRO A 39 -10.05 12.09 -2.64
N SER A 40 -9.62 11.46 -1.55
CA SER A 40 -8.20 11.23 -1.25
C SER A 40 -7.48 10.30 -2.22
N ASP A 41 -8.20 9.49 -3.00
CA ASP A 41 -7.63 8.51 -3.94
C ASP A 41 -7.36 9.10 -5.33
N LEU A 42 -7.71 10.36 -5.54
CA LEU A 42 -7.35 11.08 -6.76
C LEU A 42 -5.82 11.13 -6.91
N ASN A 43 -5.34 10.96 -8.14
CA ASN A 43 -3.91 11.01 -8.45
C ASN A 43 -3.35 12.44 -8.43
N GLN A 44 -3.42 13.10 -7.28
CA GLN A 44 -2.87 14.42 -7.04
C GLN A 44 -1.42 14.33 -6.54
N PRO A 45 -0.58 15.34 -6.81
CA PRO A 45 0.80 15.43 -6.30
C PRO A 45 0.87 15.78 -4.80
N SER A 46 -0.24 15.66 -4.08
CA SER A 46 -0.36 15.79 -2.64
C SER A 46 -1.35 14.77 -2.09
N LEU A 47 -1.27 14.52 -0.78
CA LEU A 47 -2.20 13.67 -0.08
C LEU A 47 -2.68 14.34 1.20
N THR A 48 -3.96 14.68 1.21
CA THR A 48 -4.65 15.22 2.38
C THR A 48 -5.66 14.21 2.87
N ILE A 49 -5.61 13.84 4.16
CA ILE A 49 -6.63 13.04 4.82
C ILE A 49 -7.23 13.86 5.97
N THR A 50 -8.48 14.24 5.82
CA THR A 50 -9.26 14.88 6.88
C THR A 50 -9.92 13.79 7.71
N ALA A 51 -9.63 13.74 9.02
CA ALA A 51 -10.12 12.71 9.95
C ALA A 51 -9.65 11.28 9.62
N LEU A 52 -8.34 11.03 9.76
CA LEU A 52 -7.78 9.69 9.70
C LEU A 52 -8.09 8.96 11.02
N SER A 53 -8.96 7.94 10.96
CA SER A 53 -9.23 7.02 12.07
C SER A 53 -8.66 5.64 11.76
N GLY A 54 -7.72 5.15 12.56
CA GLY A 54 -7.12 3.83 12.38
C GLY A 54 -6.17 3.75 11.17
N MET A 55 -6.56 3.01 10.13
CA MET A 55 -5.73 2.72 8.95
C MET A 55 -6.40 3.21 7.67
N ARG A 56 -5.62 3.83 6.78
CA ARG A 56 -6.07 4.17 5.42
C ARG A 56 -5.01 3.81 4.40
N MET A 57 -5.45 3.15 3.33
CA MET A 57 -4.65 2.86 2.15
C MET A 57 -5.10 3.76 1.00
N THR A 58 -4.17 4.34 0.25
CA THR A 58 -4.47 5.10 -0.98
C THR A 58 -3.45 4.77 -2.06
N LYS A 59 -3.79 5.05 -3.33
CA LYS A 59 -2.94 4.74 -4.48
C LYS A 59 -2.54 6.01 -5.22
N ARG A 60 -1.31 6.05 -5.71
CA ARG A 60 -0.78 7.11 -6.58
C ARG A 60 -0.10 6.50 -7.78
N VAL A 61 -0.28 7.11 -8.94
CA VAL A 61 0.32 6.65 -10.19
C VAL A 61 1.31 7.71 -10.66
N VAL A 62 2.58 7.34 -10.69
CA VAL A 62 3.66 8.19 -11.19
C VAL A 62 4.02 7.78 -12.60
N LYS A 63 4.24 8.76 -13.49
CA LYS A 63 4.63 8.51 -14.88
C LYS A 63 6.03 9.03 -15.12
N ASN A 64 6.86 8.23 -15.78
CA ASN A 64 8.16 8.69 -16.25
C ASN A 64 7.98 9.55 -17.51
N VAL A 65 8.28 10.84 -17.39
CA VAL A 65 8.21 11.79 -18.51
C VAL A 65 9.54 11.96 -19.24
N ALA A 66 10.62 11.35 -18.74
CA ALA A 66 11.93 11.36 -19.38
C ALA A 66 12.01 10.36 -20.55
N SER A 67 13.05 10.51 -21.36
CA SER A 67 13.35 9.62 -22.49
C SER A 67 14.21 8.40 -22.10
N LYS A 68 14.60 8.29 -20.82
CA LYS A 68 15.45 7.22 -20.29
C LYS A 68 14.76 6.50 -19.14
N PRO A 69 15.01 5.18 -18.96
CA PRO A 69 14.58 4.49 -17.76
C PRO A 69 15.26 5.09 -16.53
N GLU A 70 14.53 5.17 -15.43
CA GLU A 70 15.04 5.75 -14.19
C GLU A 70 14.57 4.94 -12.98
N THR A 71 15.44 4.82 -11.98
CA THR A 71 15.16 4.15 -10.72
C THR A 71 14.88 5.19 -9.65
N TYR A 72 13.76 5.05 -8.97
CA TYR A 72 13.34 5.93 -7.88
C TYR A 72 13.39 5.20 -6.54
N LEU A 73 13.95 5.86 -5.53
CA LEU A 73 13.91 5.45 -4.13
C LEU A 73 12.90 6.32 -3.38
N CYS A 74 11.97 5.70 -2.66
CA CYS A 74 10.97 6.36 -1.85
C CYS A 74 11.48 6.54 -0.42
N ALA A 75 11.50 7.78 0.06
CA ALA A 75 11.74 8.14 1.45
C ALA A 75 10.49 8.81 2.03
N VAL A 76 10.25 8.62 3.32
CA VAL A 76 9.06 9.15 4.00
C VAL A 76 9.50 9.93 5.22
N LEU A 77 9.04 11.18 5.31
CA LEU A 77 8.99 11.95 6.54
C LEU A 77 7.56 11.88 7.07
N PRO A 78 7.28 11.05 8.08
CA PRO A 78 5.91 10.84 8.55
C PRO A 78 5.36 12.10 9.25
N PRO A 79 4.06 12.40 9.09
CA PRO A 79 3.37 13.35 9.94
C PRO A 79 3.37 12.90 11.40
N GLU A 80 3.38 13.84 12.34
CA GLU A 80 3.24 13.54 13.76
C GLU A 80 1.96 12.72 14.04
N GLY A 81 2.08 11.69 14.88
CA GLY A 81 0.96 10.81 15.22
C GLY A 81 0.50 9.87 14.10
N VAL A 82 1.23 9.80 12.98
CA VAL A 82 0.90 8.93 11.84
C VAL A 82 2.13 8.19 11.32
N THR A 83 2.08 6.86 11.26
CA THR A 83 3.06 6.07 10.49
C THR A 83 2.64 6.03 9.04
N VAL A 84 3.58 6.24 8.12
CA VAL A 84 3.34 6.18 6.68
C VAL A 84 4.31 5.19 6.02
N THR A 85 3.77 4.30 5.19
CA THR A 85 4.56 3.34 4.40
C THR A 85 4.22 3.42 2.93
N VAL A 86 5.22 3.29 2.06
CA VAL A 86 5.07 3.31 0.60
C VAL A 86 5.52 1.97 0.03
N ASP A 87 4.71 1.38 -0.85
CA ASP A 87 5.00 0.12 -1.53
C ASP A 87 4.82 0.27 -3.06
N PRO A 88 5.83 -0.10 -3.88
CA PRO A 88 7.16 -0.54 -3.49
C PRO A 88 8.03 0.60 -2.92
N PRO A 89 9.02 0.31 -2.04
CA PRO A 89 9.93 1.32 -1.49
C PRO A 89 10.94 1.85 -2.52
N TRP A 90 11.15 1.13 -3.62
CA TRP A 90 11.92 1.58 -4.77
C TRP A 90 11.43 0.85 -6.03
N PHE A 91 11.62 1.46 -7.19
CA PHE A 91 11.20 0.88 -8.47
C PHE A 91 11.98 1.49 -9.63
N THR A 92 12.01 0.77 -10.75
CA THR A 92 12.54 1.29 -12.03
C THR A 92 11.40 1.44 -13.01
N ILE A 93 11.31 2.60 -13.66
CA ILE A 93 10.24 2.95 -14.59
C ILE A 93 10.83 3.28 -15.95
N ALA A 94 10.37 2.59 -16.99
CA ALA A 94 10.82 2.82 -18.37
C ALA A 94 10.29 4.17 -18.90
N PRO A 95 10.86 4.71 -19.99
CA PRO A 95 10.37 5.94 -20.60
C PRO A 95 8.88 5.85 -20.92
N GLN A 96 8.10 6.87 -20.57
CA GLN A 96 6.65 6.96 -20.81
C GLN A 96 5.78 5.92 -20.08
N GLU A 97 6.37 5.01 -19.30
CA GLU A 97 5.62 4.06 -18.49
C GLU A 97 5.13 4.69 -17.18
N SER A 98 4.19 4.00 -16.53
CA SER A 98 3.60 4.41 -15.25
C SER A 98 3.85 3.36 -14.17
N GLN A 99 4.06 3.80 -12.93
CA GLN A 99 4.20 2.95 -11.75
C GLN A 99 3.13 3.33 -10.73
N SER A 100 2.45 2.31 -10.19
CA SER A 100 1.53 2.48 -9.06
C SER A 100 2.28 2.38 -7.73
N LEU A 101 1.98 3.29 -6.82
CA LEU A 101 2.48 3.36 -5.46
C LEU A 101 1.31 3.23 -4.50
N GLU A 102 1.42 2.29 -3.58
CA GLU A 102 0.46 2.12 -2.49
C GLU A 102 1.00 2.82 -1.24
N ILE A 103 0.22 3.75 -0.72
CA ILE A 103 0.56 4.53 0.48
C ILE A 103 -0.39 4.08 1.58
N ARG A 104 0.16 3.59 2.69
CA ARG A 104 -0.61 3.18 3.88
C ARG A 104 -0.29 4.13 5.03
N LEU A 105 -1.33 4.63 5.68
CA LEU A 105 -1.27 5.56 6.79
C LEU A 105 -1.92 4.92 8.02
N TYR A 106 -1.21 4.90 9.14
CA TYR A 106 -1.70 4.37 10.42
C TYR A 106 -1.62 5.44 11.50
N VAL A 107 -2.71 5.65 12.23
CA VAL A 107 -2.70 6.51 13.41
C VAL A 107 -1.92 5.82 14.54
N THR A 108 -0.85 6.47 15.01
CA THR A 108 -0.13 6.08 16.23
C THR A 108 -0.51 6.94 17.42
N GLN A 109 -0.91 8.19 17.18
CA GLN A 109 -1.36 9.13 18.19
C GLN A 109 -2.40 10.06 17.58
N ALA A 110 -3.54 10.23 18.26
CA ALA A 110 -4.54 11.22 17.87
C ALA A 110 -4.09 12.64 18.26
N LEU A 111 -4.44 13.61 17.41
CA LEU A 111 -4.14 15.03 17.59
C LEU A 111 -5.40 15.86 17.36
N ASP A 112 -5.40 17.08 17.89
CA ASP A 112 -6.50 18.04 17.72
C ASP A 112 -6.32 18.94 16.48
N ASP A 113 -5.19 18.85 15.77
CA ASP A 113 -4.86 19.64 14.59
C ASP A 113 -4.12 18.82 13.52
N PHE A 114 -3.99 19.38 12.32
CA PHE A 114 -3.28 18.78 11.20
C PHE A 114 -1.79 18.60 11.51
N SER A 115 -1.31 17.41 11.20
CA SER A 115 0.09 17.03 11.13
C SER A 115 0.57 17.04 9.68
N PHE A 116 1.86 17.32 9.49
CA PHE A 116 2.46 17.45 8.16
C PHE A 116 3.67 16.55 7.99
N GLY A 117 3.81 16.02 6.79
CA GLY A 117 4.94 15.18 6.39
C GLY A 117 5.15 15.24 4.89
N GLU A 118 5.99 14.36 4.36
CA GLU A 118 6.23 14.26 2.93
C GLU A 118 6.73 12.88 2.51
N ILE A 119 6.41 12.50 1.28
CA ILE A 119 7.05 11.40 0.57
C ILE A 119 7.98 12.02 -0.47
N VAL A 120 9.24 11.60 -0.47
CA VAL A 120 10.27 12.07 -1.39
C VAL A 120 10.71 10.90 -2.26
N LEU A 121 10.59 11.05 -3.58
CA LEU A 121 11.12 10.10 -4.54
C LEU A 121 12.39 10.67 -5.15
N THR A 122 13.51 9.99 -4.92
CA THR A 122 14.82 10.37 -5.45
C THR A 122 15.16 9.48 -6.62
N GLY A 123 15.24 10.06 -7.81
CA GLY A 123 15.57 9.39 -9.06
C GLY A 123 17.08 9.30 -9.30
N SER A 124 17.51 8.22 -9.95
CA SER A 124 18.92 8.00 -10.30
C SER A 124 19.49 8.99 -11.32
N LEU A 125 18.65 9.80 -11.98
CA LEU A 125 19.05 10.89 -12.88
C LEU A 125 19.00 12.27 -12.20
N ASN A 126 19.02 12.31 -10.86
CA ASN A 126 18.90 13.51 -10.01
C ASN A 126 17.52 14.20 -10.03
N HIS A 127 16.47 13.52 -10.52
CA HIS A 127 15.11 14.01 -10.33
C HIS A 127 14.67 13.84 -8.87
N ILE A 128 14.02 14.86 -8.31
CA ILE A 128 13.45 14.82 -6.96
C ILE A 128 11.98 15.16 -7.06
N VAL A 129 11.11 14.22 -6.69
CA VAL A 129 9.67 14.42 -6.62
C VAL A 129 9.27 14.46 -5.15
N ARG A 130 8.53 15.50 -4.75
CA ARG A 130 8.03 15.66 -3.37
C ARG A 130 6.51 15.62 -3.38
N MET A 131 5.94 14.81 -2.50
CA MET A 131 4.51 14.69 -2.29
C MET A 131 4.20 15.09 -0.84
N PRO A 132 3.69 16.31 -0.60
CA PRO A 132 3.32 16.76 0.72
C PRO A 132 2.16 15.93 1.29
N LEU A 133 2.23 15.65 2.58
CA LEU A 133 1.21 14.97 3.36
C LEU A 133 0.62 15.94 4.38
N SER A 134 -0.71 16.01 4.45
CA SER A 134 -1.46 16.75 5.47
C SER A 134 -2.51 15.84 6.07
N VAL A 135 -2.37 15.49 7.35
CA VAL A 135 -3.21 14.47 7.98
C VAL A 135 -3.74 14.97 9.32
N LEU A 136 -5.04 14.86 9.55
CA LEU A 136 -5.64 15.06 10.86
C LEU A 136 -5.91 13.68 11.50
N PRO A 137 -5.04 13.16 12.38
CA PRO A 137 -5.24 11.89 13.06
C PRO A 137 -6.24 12.04 14.21
N ILE A 138 -7.33 11.27 14.19
CA ILE A 138 -8.37 11.31 15.22
C ILE A 138 -8.45 10.01 15.99
N SER A 139 -8.92 10.11 17.24
CA SER A 139 -9.29 8.94 18.05
C SER A 139 -10.57 8.29 17.50
N VAL A 140 -10.67 6.97 17.70
CA VAL A 140 -11.88 6.18 17.38
C VAL A 140 -12.82 6.15 18.58
#